data_AF-A0A968BSF9-F1
#
_entry.id   AF-A0A968BSF9-F1
#
_cell.length_a   1.000
_cell.length_b   1.000
_cell.length_c   1.000
_cell.angle_alpha   90.00
_cell.angle_beta   90.00
_cell.angle_gamma   90.00
#
_symmetry.space_group_name_H-M   'P 1'
#
loop_
_entity.id
_entity.type
_entity.pdbx_description
1 polymer ?
#
loop_
_entity_poly.entity_id
_entity_poly.type
_entity_poly.pdbx_seq_one_letter_code
_entity_poly.pdbx_strand_id
1 'polypeptide(L)'
;MQPVYDGADLVGYVELSEGPAYGQEIVDSVARGWLLAGAVAIGVAAVVGWIVSRRISAPLVALSEVTASMAGGDLSARADVDRKDELGTLARSFNRMAAQVEETVIGLRRFVSDAAHEIHTPLTALHTNLELAQRDAAAGSEEHVLAAQAQVERLEVLTGGLLELSRLESPVQAPQLVP
;
A
#
# COMPACT_ATOMS: atom_id res chain seq x y z
N MET A 1 2.33 -79.80 17.21
CA MET A 1 1.17 -80.69 17.42
C MET A 1 1.43 -81.60 18.61
N GLN A 2 0.53 -81.63 19.60
CA GLN A 2 0.58 -82.60 20.70
C GLN A 2 -0.59 -83.59 20.54
N PRO A 3 -0.35 -84.91 20.64
CA PRO A 3 -1.43 -85.90 20.62
C PRO A 3 -2.25 -85.83 21.90
N VAL A 4 -3.57 -85.93 21.78
CA VAL A 4 -4.51 -86.00 22.90
C VAL A 4 -5.09 -87.40 22.94
N TYR A 5 -4.95 -88.03 24.10
CA TYR A 5 -5.42 -89.38 24.39
C TYR A 5 -6.61 -89.32 25.35
N ASP A 6 -7.55 -90.24 25.19
CA ASP A 6 -8.58 -90.55 26.20
C ASP A 6 -8.35 -91.98 26.67
N GLY A 7 -7.76 -92.13 27.85
CA GLY A 7 -7.23 -93.41 28.32
C GLY A 7 -6.03 -93.88 27.49
N ALA A 8 -6.12 -95.07 26.88
CA ALA A 8 -5.07 -95.67 26.05
C ALA A 8 -5.26 -95.43 24.53
N ASP A 9 -6.41 -94.86 24.13
CA ASP A 9 -6.73 -94.63 22.73
C ASP A 9 -6.40 -93.19 22.32
N LEU A 10 -5.77 -93.06 21.15
CA LEU A 10 -5.45 -91.77 20.55
C LEU A 10 -6.72 -91.18 19.93
N VAL A 11 -7.27 -90.15 20.57
CA VAL A 11 -8.53 -89.51 20.13
C VAL A 11 -8.28 -88.40 19.11
N GLY A 12 -7.10 -87.78 19.10
CA GLY A 12 -6.73 -86.81 18.06
C GLY A 12 -5.42 -86.08 18.30
N TYR A 13 -5.16 -85.05 17.51
CA TYR A 13 -4.01 -84.15 17.65
C TYR A 13 -4.49 -82.70 17.82
N VAL A 14 -3.88 -81.97 18.76
CA VAL A 14 -4.06 -80.51 18.87
C VAL A 14 -2.85 -79.84 18.24
N GLU A 15 -3.09 -79.04 17.21
CA GLU A 15 -2.10 -78.09 16.70
C GLU A 15 -2.31 -76.76 17.40
N LEU A 16 -1.38 -76.41 18.30
CA LEU A 16 -1.27 -75.04 18.79
C LEU A 16 -0.78 -74.19 17.60
N SER A 17 -1.71 -73.56 16.91
CA SER A 17 -1.38 -72.49 15.97
C SER A 17 -0.83 -71.33 16.79
N GLU A 18 0.49 -71.14 16.79
CA GLU A 18 1.09 -69.94 17.38
C GLU A 18 0.43 -68.73 16.71
N GLY A 19 -0.29 -67.93 17.51
CA GLY A 19 -0.94 -66.70 17.04
C GLY A 19 0.06 -65.82 16.29
N PRO A 20 -0.39 -64.99 15.34
CA PRO A 20 0.39 -64.58 14.19
C PRO A 20 1.57 -63.68 14.57
N ALA A 21 2.73 -64.27 14.91
CA ALA A 21 4.00 -63.56 14.95
C ALA A 21 4.30 -62.92 13.58
N TYR A 22 3.85 -63.57 12.51
CA TYR A 22 3.87 -63.08 11.13
C TYR A 22 2.99 -61.82 10.90
N GLY A 23 1.96 -61.63 11.72
CA GLY A 23 1.06 -60.48 11.61
C GLY A 23 1.70 -59.19 12.10
N GLN A 24 2.50 -59.24 13.17
CA GLN A 24 3.12 -58.04 13.74
C GLN A 24 4.22 -57.47 12.85
N GLU A 25 5.04 -58.31 12.20
CA GLU A 25 6.09 -57.84 11.28
C GLU A 25 5.52 -57.12 10.03
N ILE A 26 4.37 -57.60 9.52
CA ILE A 26 3.67 -56.94 8.41
C ILE A 26 3.06 -55.61 8.87
N VAL A 27 2.44 -55.57 10.04
CA VAL A 27 1.87 -54.33 10.59
C VAL A 27 2.96 -53.28 10.83
N ASP A 28 4.11 -53.66 11.37
CA ASP A 28 5.22 -52.73 11.66
C ASP A 28 5.93 -52.20 10.41
N SER A 29 6.04 -53.03 9.36
CA SER A 29 6.60 -52.59 8.07
C SER A 29 5.67 -51.62 7.36
N VAL A 30 4.36 -51.89 7.36
CA VAL A 30 3.34 -50.99 6.84
C VAL A 30 3.29 -49.69 7.66
N ALA A 31 3.31 -49.78 8.99
CA ALA A 31 3.30 -48.61 9.88
C ALA A 31 4.52 -47.71 9.67
N ARG A 32 5.73 -48.27 9.56
CA ARG A 32 6.94 -47.50 9.22
C ARG A 32 6.84 -46.85 7.84
N GLY A 33 6.28 -47.55 6.85
CA GLY A 33 6.03 -46.99 5.53
C GLY A 33 5.11 -45.75 5.60
N TRP A 34 4.00 -45.85 6.33
CA TRP A 34 3.08 -44.73 6.55
C TRP A 34 3.71 -43.58 7.33
N LEU A 35 4.50 -43.87 8.37
CA LEU A 35 5.21 -42.85 9.13
C LEU A 35 6.23 -42.09 8.27
N LEU A 36 7.00 -42.80 7.44
CA LEU A 36 7.93 -42.18 6.51
C LEU A 36 7.19 -41.35 5.45
N ALA A 37 6.12 -41.87 4.87
CA ALA A 37 5.30 -41.15 3.91
C ALA A 37 4.70 -39.88 4.53
N GLY A 38 4.19 -39.98 5.76
CA GLY A 38 3.66 -38.84 6.53
C GLY A 38 4.74 -37.80 6.84
N ALA A 39 5.92 -38.23 7.27
CA ALA A 39 7.05 -37.32 7.53
C ALA A 39 7.49 -36.58 6.25
N VAL A 40 7.59 -37.28 5.13
CA VAL A 40 7.90 -36.66 3.82
C VAL A 40 6.82 -35.67 3.41
N ALA A 41 5.54 -36.03 3.55
CA ALA A 41 4.42 -35.14 3.23
C ALA A 41 4.44 -33.85 4.08
N ILE A 42 4.70 -33.97 5.39
CA ILE A 42 4.86 -32.82 6.29
C ILE A 42 6.04 -31.95 5.86
N GLY A 43 7.19 -32.57 5.55
CA GLY A 43 8.37 -31.86 5.07
C GLY A 43 8.10 -31.06 3.79
N VAL A 44 7.44 -31.68 2.81
CA VAL A 44 7.05 -31.01 1.57
C VAL A 44 6.06 -29.86 1.84
N ALA A 45 5.05 -30.08 2.67
CA ALA A 45 4.09 -29.04 3.02
C ALA A 45 4.75 -27.84 3.73
N ALA A 46 5.70 -28.09 4.63
CA ALA A 46 6.45 -27.03 5.29
C ALA A 46 7.30 -26.22 4.32
N VAL A 47 8.01 -26.87 3.39
CA VAL A 47 8.81 -26.20 2.35
C VAL A 47 7.93 -25.35 1.43
N VAL A 48 6.82 -25.91 0.95
CA VAL A 48 5.87 -25.19 0.09
C VAL A 48 5.26 -23.99 0.84
N GLY A 49 4.80 -24.19 2.07
CA GLY A 49 4.25 -23.13 2.91
C GLY A 49 5.25 -21.99 3.15
N TRP A 50 6.51 -22.33 3.42
CA TRP A 50 7.58 -21.35 3.59
C TRP A 50 7.85 -20.54 2.31
N ILE A 51 7.91 -21.21 1.14
CA ILE A 51 8.10 -20.54 -0.15
C ILE A 51 6.93 -19.59 -0.46
N VAL A 52 5.69 -20.05 -0.29
CA VAL A 52 4.47 -19.25 -0.55
C VAL A 52 4.40 -18.05 0.39
N SER A 53 4.62 -18.26 1.69
CA SER A 53 4.67 -17.18 2.68
C SER A 53 5.68 -16.12 2.26
N ARG A 54 6.91 -16.51 1.92
CA ARG A 54 7.96 -15.56 1.52
C ARG A 54 7.66 -14.87 0.19
N ARG A 55 7.03 -15.55 -0.76
CA ARG A 55 6.60 -15.02 -2.06
C ARG A 55 5.50 -13.96 -1.96
N ILE A 56 4.70 -13.98 -0.89
CA ILE A 56 3.60 -13.04 -0.65
C ILE A 56 4.03 -11.92 0.31
N SER A 57 4.65 -12.26 1.45
CA SER A 57 5.00 -11.29 2.47
C SER A 57 6.10 -10.31 2.03
N ALA A 58 7.13 -10.77 1.32
CA ALA A 58 8.22 -9.89 0.93
C ALA A 58 7.78 -8.71 0.02
N PRO A 59 6.99 -8.92 -1.06
CA PRO A 59 6.46 -7.81 -1.86
C PRO A 59 5.56 -6.86 -1.07
N LEU A 60 4.77 -7.36 -0.12
CA LEU A 60 3.89 -6.53 0.70
C LEU A 60 4.69 -5.62 1.65
N VAL A 61 5.76 -6.15 2.26
CA VAL A 61 6.67 -5.35 3.07
C VAL A 61 7.36 -4.28 2.23
N ALA A 62 7.87 -4.63 1.05
CA ALA A 62 8.48 -3.65 0.15
C ALA A 62 7.50 -2.54 -0.27
N LEU A 63 6.24 -2.89 -0.58
CA LEU A 63 5.21 -1.90 -0.90
C LEU A 63 4.90 -1.00 0.31
N SER A 64 4.88 -1.57 1.52
CA SER A 64 4.70 -0.82 2.77
C SER A 64 5.85 0.16 3.01
N GLU A 65 7.09 -0.23 2.73
CA GLU A 65 8.27 0.64 2.85
C GLU A 65 8.20 1.81 1.87
N VAL A 66 7.86 1.56 0.60
CA VAL A 66 7.67 2.62 -0.41
C VAL A 66 6.54 3.57 0.01
N THR A 67 5.44 3.03 0.51
CA THR A 67 4.31 3.84 1.01
C THR A 67 4.74 4.71 2.19
N ALA A 68 5.54 4.18 3.11
CA ALA A 68 6.10 4.94 4.23
C ALA A 68 7.07 6.05 3.75
N SER A 69 7.89 5.77 2.73
CA SER A 69 8.77 6.78 2.10
C SER A 69 7.96 7.94 1.51
N MET A 70 6.88 7.61 0.79
CA MET A 70 5.95 8.62 0.25
C MET A 70 5.29 9.46 1.35
N ALA A 71 4.83 8.81 2.42
CA ALA A 71 4.27 9.50 3.58
C ALA A 71 5.31 10.40 4.28
N GLY A 72 6.59 10.03 4.22
CA GLY A 72 7.72 10.83 4.68
C GLY A 72 8.10 12.01 3.77
N GLY A 73 7.46 12.14 2.61
CA GLY A 73 7.63 13.27 1.68
C GLY A 73 8.41 12.94 0.41
N ASP A 74 8.92 11.72 0.25
CA ASP A 74 9.52 11.27 -1.01
C ASP A 74 8.43 10.83 -2.00
N LEU A 75 7.87 11.80 -2.72
CA LEU A 75 6.82 11.57 -3.71
C LEU A 75 7.33 10.85 -4.97
N SER A 76 8.64 10.70 -5.13
CA SER A 76 9.27 10.02 -6.27
C SER A 76 9.39 8.51 -6.08
N ALA A 77 9.18 8.01 -4.85
CA ALA A 77 9.29 6.59 -4.52
C ALA A 77 8.30 5.73 -5.34
N ARG A 78 8.75 4.57 -5.82
CA ARG A 78 7.95 3.64 -6.64
C ARG A 78 8.13 2.21 -6.20
N ALA A 79 7.06 1.43 -6.33
CA ALA A 79 7.07 -0.01 -6.11
C ALA A 79 7.60 -0.75 -7.36
N ASP A 80 8.26 -1.89 -7.13
CA ASP A 80 8.69 -2.81 -8.19
C ASP A 80 7.48 -3.48 -8.86
N VAL A 81 7.51 -3.58 -10.19
CA VAL A 81 6.40 -4.05 -11.05
C VAL A 81 6.76 -5.28 -11.89
N ASP A 82 7.91 -5.92 -11.65
CA ASP A 82 8.37 -7.08 -12.44
C ASP A 82 7.42 -8.30 -12.37
N ARG A 83 6.51 -8.32 -11.40
CA ARG A 83 5.52 -9.38 -11.24
C ARG A 83 4.35 -9.28 -12.22
N LYS A 84 3.92 -10.45 -12.71
CA LYS A 84 2.80 -10.63 -13.66
C LYS A 84 1.51 -11.11 -13.00
N ASP A 85 1.45 -11.13 -11.67
CA ASP A 85 0.29 -11.57 -10.89
C ASP A 85 -0.49 -10.39 -10.29
N GLU A 86 -1.42 -10.68 -9.38
CA GLU A 86 -2.26 -9.70 -8.68
C GLU A 86 -1.42 -8.72 -7.86
N LEU A 87 -0.31 -9.16 -7.26
CA LEU A 87 0.60 -8.29 -6.52
C LEU A 87 1.31 -7.30 -7.46
N GLY A 88 1.72 -7.77 -8.65
CA GLY A 88 2.24 -6.87 -9.68
C GLY A 88 1.21 -5.86 -10.17
N THR A 89 -0.06 -6.26 -10.27
CA THR A 89 -1.16 -5.35 -10.61
C THR A 89 -1.40 -4.32 -9.51
N LEU A 90 -1.33 -4.72 -8.25
CA LEU A 90 -1.40 -3.81 -7.11
C LEU A 90 -0.25 -2.79 -7.13
N ALA A 91 0.99 -3.23 -7.38
CA ALA A 91 2.14 -2.34 -7.49
C ALA A 91 1.97 -1.31 -8.63
N ARG A 92 1.48 -1.73 -9.79
CA ARG A 92 1.15 -0.81 -10.91
C ARG A 92 0.06 0.20 -10.52
N SER A 93 -0.99 -0.25 -9.84
CA SER A 93 -2.07 0.64 -9.38
C SER A 93 -1.57 1.64 -8.34
N PHE A 94 -0.74 1.19 -7.40
CA PHE A 94 -0.06 2.06 -6.44
C PHE A 94 0.81 3.10 -7.15
N ASN A 95 1.64 2.71 -8.12
CA ASN A 95 2.50 3.65 -8.85
C ASN A 95 1.70 4.70 -9.63
N ARG A 96 0.52 4.34 -10.17
CA ARG A 96 -0.38 5.33 -10.81
C ARG A 96 -0.92 6.33 -9.79
N MET A 97 -1.39 5.86 -8.64
CA MET A 97 -1.81 6.74 -7.55
C MET A 97 -0.66 7.65 -7.09
N ALA A 98 0.54 7.08 -6.94
CA ALA A 98 1.73 7.82 -6.53
C ALA A 98 2.08 8.95 -7.51
N ALA A 99 2.04 8.67 -8.81
CA ALA A 99 2.25 9.67 -9.85
C ALA A 99 1.19 10.79 -9.80
N GLN A 100 -0.09 10.45 -9.63
CA GLN A 100 -1.17 11.43 -9.52
C GLN A 100 -0.98 12.36 -8.31
N VAL A 101 -0.59 11.78 -7.16
CA VAL A 101 -0.30 12.53 -5.95
C VAL A 101 0.91 13.45 -6.15
N GLU A 102 1.99 12.94 -6.74
CA GLU A 102 3.17 13.74 -7.04
C GLU A 102 2.85 14.94 -7.95
N GLU A 103 2.13 14.69 -9.05
CA GLU A 103 1.72 15.74 -9.99
C GLU A 103 0.85 16.80 -9.31
N THR A 104 -0.11 16.37 -8.48
CA THR A 104 -1.01 17.26 -7.75
C THR A 104 -0.24 18.13 -6.75
N VAL A 105 0.69 17.55 -5.99
CA VAL A 105 1.50 18.31 -5.02
C VAL A 105 2.45 19.28 -5.71
N ILE A 106 3.09 18.87 -6.81
CA ILE A 106 3.93 19.77 -7.62
C ILE A 106 3.11 20.93 -8.17
N GLY A 107 1.92 20.64 -8.72
CA GLY A 107 0.97 21.63 -9.20
C GLY A 107 0.60 22.64 -8.12
N LEU A 108 0.20 22.17 -6.94
CA LEU A 108 -0.15 23.03 -5.81
C LEU A 108 1.02 23.91 -5.36
N ARG A 109 2.24 23.36 -5.26
CA ARG A 109 3.43 24.14 -4.89
C ARG A 109 3.71 25.26 -5.89
N ARG A 110 3.58 24.96 -7.18
CA ARG A 110 3.74 25.94 -8.25
C ARG A 110 2.66 27.02 -8.19
N PHE A 111 1.41 26.61 -8.05
CA PHE A 111 0.28 27.54 -7.91
C PHE A 111 0.46 28.49 -6.72
N VAL A 112 0.81 27.97 -5.54
CA VAL A 112 1.07 28.80 -4.34
C VAL A 112 2.23 29.76 -4.57
N SER A 113 3.31 29.30 -5.21
CA SER A 113 4.45 30.15 -5.58
C SER A 113 4.01 31.28 -6.51
N ASP A 114 3.31 30.97 -7.59
CA ASP A 114 2.89 31.93 -8.60
C ASP A 114 1.92 32.97 -7.98
N ALA A 115 0.94 32.52 -7.20
CA ALA A 115 0.03 33.40 -6.46
C ALA A 115 0.78 34.32 -5.49
N ALA A 116 1.78 33.81 -4.75
CA ALA A 116 2.57 34.62 -3.84
C ALA A 116 3.35 35.72 -4.57
N HIS A 117 3.93 35.42 -5.74
CA HIS A 117 4.64 36.42 -6.56
C HIS A 117 3.68 37.50 -7.11
N GLU A 118 2.52 37.10 -7.60
CA GLU A 118 1.52 38.03 -8.14
C GLU A 118 0.90 38.93 -7.07
N ILE A 119 0.78 38.46 -5.82
CA ILE A 119 0.31 39.28 -4.69
C ILE A 119 1.41 40.21 -4.18
N HIS A 120 2.67 39.75 -4.12
CA HIS A 120 3.77 40.55 -3.58
C HIS A 120 4.01 41.84 -4.37
N THR A 121 3.86 41.80 -5.70
CA THR A 121 4.07 42.95 -6.59
C THR A 121 3.14 44.14 -6.29
N PRO A 122 1.80 44.01 -6.35
CA PRO A 122 0.87 45.09 -6.03
C PRO A 122 0.96 45.49 -4.54
N LEU A 123 1.29 44.56 -3.64
CA LEU A 123 1.48 44.87 -2.22
C LEU A 123 2.71 45.77 -1.98
N THR A 124 3.82 45.51 -2.69
CA THR A 124 5.02 46.37 -2.65
C THR A 124 4.71 47.75 -3.21
N ALA A 125 3.97 47.82 -4.32
CA ALA A 125 3.54 49.08 -4.93
C ALA A 125 2.59 49.86 -4.01
N LEU A 126 1.68 49.18 -3.32
CA LEU A 126 0.77 49.78 -2.33
C LEU A 126 1.57 50.42 -1.19
N HIS A 127 2.51 49.68 -0.61
CA HIS A 127 3.35 50.18 0.47
C HIS A 127 4.15 51.42 0.05
N THR A 128 4.75 51.38 -1.15
CA THR A 128 5.53 52.49 -1.70
C THR A 128 4.67 53.74 -1.89
N ASN A 129 3.46 53.60 -2.44
CA ASN A 129 2.55 54.74 -2.61
C ASN A 129 2.10 55.32 -1.27
N LEU A 130 1.80 54.48 -0.27
CA LEU A 130 1.44 54.96 1.06
C LEU A 130 2.61 55.67 1.78
N GLU A 131 3.85 55.20 1.59
CA GLU A 131 5.03 55.90 2.09
C GLU A 131 5.23 57.27 1.45
N LEU A 132 5.04 57.36 0.12
CA LEU A 132 5.17 58.62 -0.61
C LEU A 132 4.05 59.60 -0.21
N ALA A 133 2.82 59.13 -0.08
CA ALA A 133 1.67 59.93 0.38
C ALA A 133 1.89 60.52 1.78
N GLN A 134 2.58 59.79 2.68
CA GLN A 134 2.92 60.26 4.02
C GLN A 134 4.05 61.28 4.05
N ARG A 135 5.00 61.19 3.10
CA ARG A 135 6.14 62.13 3.00
C ARG A 135 5.76 63.46 2.35
N ASP A 136 4.78 63.46 1.45
CA ASP A 136 4.38 64.65 0.70
C ASP A 136 3.19 65.36 1.37
N ALA A 137 3.42 66.54 1.95
CA ALA A 137 2.42 67.28 2.74
C ALA A 137 1.48 68.18 1.90
N ALA A 138 1.61 68.16 0.57
CA ALA A 138 0.81 68.93 -0.38
C ALA A 138 0.30 68.04 -1.54
N ALA A 139 -0.25 68.66 -2.60
CA ALA A 139 -1.07 68.07 -3.69
C ALA A 139 -0.65 66.70 -4.29
N GLY A 140 0.60 66.22 -4.13
CA GLY A 140 1.02 64.87 -4.53
C GLY A 140 0.52 63.74 -3.64
N SER A 141 0.05 64.03 -2.41
CA SER A 141 -0.51 63.02 -1.49
C SER A 141 -1.77 62.34 -2.07
N GLU A 142 -2.62 63.10 -2.77
CA GLU A 142 -3.87 62.58 -3.36
C GLU A 142 -3.59 61.60 -4.51
N GLU A 143 -2.59 61.89 -5.36
CA GLU A 143 -2.18 61.00 -6.45
C GLU A 143 -1.66 59.66 -5.90
N HIS A 144 -0.82 59.71 -4.87
CA HIS A 144 -0.30 58.51 -4.23
C HIS A 144 -1.39 57.70 -3.52
N VAL A 145 -2.38 58.35 -2.90
CA VAL A 145 -3.54 57.65 -2.31
C VAL A 145 -4.38 56.98 -3.39
N LEU A 146 -4.65 57.64 -4.51
CA LEU A 146 -5.38 57.03 -5.64
C LEU A 146 -4.61 55.85 -6.23
N ALA A 147 -3.29 55.97 -6.38
CA ALA A 147 -2.43 54.89 -6.85
C ALA A 147 -2.42 53.69 -5.87
N ALA A 148 -2.44 53.94 -4.57
CA ALA A 148 -2.61 52.94 -3.53
C ALA A 148 -3.97 52.23 -3.63
N GLN A 149 -5.06 52.98 -3.78
CA GLN A 149 -6.42 52.41 -3.98
C GLN A 149 -6.47 51.50 -5.20
N ALA A 150 -5.86 51.89 -6.32
CA ALA A 150 -5.78 51.06 -7.52
C ALA A 150 -5.02 49.73 -7.29
N GLN A 151 -4.05 49.67 -6.36
CA GLN A 151 -3.40 48.40 -5.98
C GLN A 151 -4.31 47.51 -5.14
N VAL A 152 -5.14 48.10 -4.27
CA VAL A 152 -6.15 47.35 -3.49
C VAL A 152 -7.15 46.70 -4.43
N GLU A 153 -7.69 47.45 -5.40
CA GLU A 153 -8.61 46.89 -6.41
C GLU A 153 -7.96 45.74 -7.20
N ARG A 154 -6.68 45.87 -7.57
CA ARG A 154 -5.91 44.78 -8.22
C ARG A 154 -5.82 43.54 -7.33
N LEU A 155 -5.52 43.71 -6.05
CA LEU A 155 -5.46 42.61 -5.08
C LEU A 155 -6.83 41.93 -4.90
N GLU A 156 -7.92 42.69 -4.90
CA GLU A 156 -9.29 42.14 -4.84
C GLU A 156 -9.61 41.28 -6.07
N VAL A 157 -9.25 41.73 -7.27
CA VAL A 157 -9.43 40.94 -8.50
C VAL A 157 -8.59 39.66 -8.47
N LEU A 158 -7.31 39.74 -8.09
CA LEU A 158 -6.43 38.57 -8.00
C LEU A 158 -6.96 37.55 -6.99
N THR A 159 -7.28 37.99 -5.78
CA THR A 159 -7.79 37.09 -4.73
C THR A 159 -9.16 36.50 -5.08
N GLY A 160 -10.02 37.26 -5.77
CA GLY A 160 -11.26 36.77 -6.35
C GLY A 160 -11.03 35.66 -7.38
N GLY A 161 -10.09 35.84 -8.31
CA GLY A 161 -9.72 34.83 -9.30
C GLY A 161 -9.16 33.54 -8.67
N LEU A 162 -8.33 33.66 -7.62
CA LEU A 162 -7.81 32.49 -6.88
C LEU A 162 -8.93 31.69 -6.19
N LEU A 163 -9.93 32.38 -5.62
CA LEU A 163 -11.10 31.73 -5.00
C LEU A 163 -11.97 30.99 -6.03
N GLU A 164 -12.12 31.56 -7.23
CA GLU A 164 -12.86 30.93 -8.32
C GLU A 164 -12.14 29.66 -8.81
N LEU A 165 -10.82 29.74 -9.03
CA LEU A 165 -10.01 28.59 -9.44
C LEU A 165 -10.02 27.47 -8.40
N SER A 166 -9.90 27.80 -7.11
CA SER A 166 -9.98 26.82 -6.02
C SER A 166 -11.30 26.04 -5.98
N ARG A 167 -12.41 26.68 -6.38
CA ARG A 167 -13.72 26.02 -6.48
C ARG A 167 -13.80 25.07 -7.68
N LEU A 168 -13.12 25.40 -8.78
CA LEU A 168 -13.09 24.58 -10.00
C LEU A 168 -12.20 23.34 -9.86
N GLU A 169 -11.10 23.43 -9.09
CA GLU A 169 -10.20 22.30 -8.83
C GLU A 169 -10.75 21.29 -7.81
N SER A 170 -11.82 21.61 -7.08
CA SER A 170 -12.53 20.63 -6.25
C SER A 170 -13.21 19.60 -7.15
N PRO A 171 -12.85 18.30 -7.08
CA PRO A 171 -13.48 17.31 -7.91
C PRO A 171 -14.96 17.25 -7.56
N VAL A 172 -15.81 17.64 -8.50
CA VAL A 172 -17.25 17.37 -8.44
C VAL A 172 -17.39 15.86 -8.26
N GLN A 173 -17.82 15.46 -7.06
CA GLN A 173 -18.24 14.10 -6.74
C GLN A 173 -19.26 13.69 -7.80
N ALA A 174 -18.84 12.91 -8.81
CA ALA A 174 -19.75 12.39 -9.82
C ALA A 174 -20.86 11.60 -9.09
N PRO A 175 -22.15 11.78 -9.44
CA PRO A 175 -23.24 11.05 -8.81
C PRO A 175 -22.96 9.56 -8.96
N GLN A 176 -22.97 8.83 -7.85
CA GLN A 176 -22.98 7.38 -7.88
C GLN A 176 -24.29 6.95 -8.55
N LEU A 177 -24.22 6.59 -9.83
CA LEU A 177 -25.27 5.81 -10.47
C LEU A 177 -25.14 4.39 -9.90
N VAL A 178 -25.89 4.15 -8.83
CA VAL A 178 -26.09 2.81 -8.28
C VAL A 178 -26.97 2.02 -9.28
N PRO A 179 -26.58 0.82 -9.70
CA PRO A 179 -27.39 -0.03 -10.57
C PRO A 179 -28.66 -0.55 -9.90
#